data_AF-A0A7Y6PLA1-F1
#
_entry.id   AF-A0A7Y6PLA1-F1
#
_cell.length_a   1.000
_cell.length_b   1.000
_cell.length_c   1.000
_cell.angle_alpha   90.00
_cell.angle_beta   90.00
_cell.angle_gamma   90.00
#
_symmetry.space_group_name_H-M   'P 1'
#
loop_
_entity.id
_entity.type
_entity.pdbx_description
1 polymer ?
#
loop_
_entity_poly.entity_id
_entity_poly.type
_entity_poly.pdbx_seq_one_letter_code
_entity_poly.pdbx_strand_id
1 'polypeptide(L)'
;MRYLGLVLLASACGRVGFEATGDRFVPSHLPAVPPLATASLVLSGAAIDTTMLTIDGAAAPAGASFAAARQMSGVDVALLAVETLEVPAGSTVLVTGSRPLVIVATSIAIDGMIDAGAHGAMPGPGGSAPGEGMGAGASTEKPNADVCDPGGGGGGFAQAGASGGAESCGATYGIGGAVYGDPMLAILVGGSGGGMASGGTCGAVAGGAGGGAIQLTAFASLSITGGITAGGGGGAGGIACGSDDAGAGAGGGAGGAIFVEARDLDMRGTLAAHGGGGGAGGNGQIANGPVGTGESGGDATVAAPGRGGVALAGTSGTGGAGGSNTAPPVAGTDASFNPGGGGGGAGRIVVNAVE
;
A
#
# COMPACT_ATOMS: atom_id res chain seq x y z
N MET A 1 -28.35 -18.41 -12.80
CA MET A 1 -28.10 -17.19 -13.61
C MET A 1 -29.20 -16.16 -13.37
N ARG A 2 -28.93 -15.17 -12.51
CA ARG A 2 -29.64 -13.88 -12.45
C ARG A 2 -28.60 -12.84 -12.01
N TYR A 3 -28.01 -12.15 -12.97
CA TYR A 3 -27.25 -10.94 -12.71
C TYR A 3 -28.24 -9.77 -12.68
N LEU A 4 -28.31 -9.05 -11.56
CA LEU A 4 -28.98 -7.76 -11.49
C LEU A 4 -28.10 -6.77 -10.72
N GLY A 5 -27.38 -5.94 -11.47
CA GLY A 5 -27.03 -4.56 -11.11
C GLY A 5 -25.77 -4.31 -10.26
N LEU A 6 -24.60 -4.21 -10.90
CA LEU A 6 -23.64 -3.13 -10.62
C LEU A 6 -22.71 -2.94 -11.83
N VAL A 7 -22.50 -1.68 -12.22
CA VAL A 7 -21.79 -1.27 -13.43
C VAL A 7 -20.28 -1.54 -13.29
N LEU A 8 -19.74 -2.52 -14.03
CA LEU A 8 -18.31 -2.63 -14.35
C LEU A 8 -18.14 -2.31 -15.84
N LEU A 9 -17.40 -1.24 -16.15
CA LEU A 9 -16.82 -1.02 -17.47
C LEU A 9 -15.46 -1.74 -17.52
N ALA A 10 -15.48 -3.03 -17.83
CA ALA A 10 -14.28 -3.79 -18.19
C ALA A 10 -14.14 -3.75 -19.72
N SER A 11 -13.08 -3.10 -20.22
CA SER A 11 -12.67 -3.19 -21.62
C SER A 11 -11.95 -4.52 -21.85
N ALA A 12 -12.29 -5.20 -22.93
CA ALA A 12 -11.94 -6.59 -23.18
C ALA A 12 -10.55 -6.80 -23.80
N CYS A 13 -10.01 -7.99 -23.51
CA CYS A 13 -9.30 -8.92 -24.39
C CYS A 13 -7.76 -9.00 -24.35
N GLY A 14 -7.31 -10.14 -23.81
CA GLY A 14 -5.99 -10.74 -23.99
C GLY A 14 -5.94 -12.11 -23.28
N ARG A 15 -6.54 -13.15 -23.87
CA ARG A 15 -6.53 -14.53 -23.31
C ARG A 15 -5.17 -15.19 -23.55
N VAL A 16 -4.46 -15.55 -22.49
CA VAL A 16 -3.36 -16.53 -22.51
C VAL A 16 -3.88 -17.80 -21.84
N GLY A 17 -4.24 -18.82 -22.62
CA GLY A 17 -4.77 -20.07 -22.08
C GLY A 17 -3.64 -20.94 -21.52
N PHE A 18 -3.73 -21.29 -20.23
CA PHE A 18 -2.92 -22.33 -19.60
C PHE A 18 -3.78 -23.58 -19.39
N GLU A 19 -3.23 -24.77 -19.71
CA GLU A 19 -3.92 -26.06 -19.62
C GLU A 19 -4.35 -26.39 -18.18
N ALA A 20 -5.65 -26.55 -17.97
CA ALA A 20 -6.20 -27.13 -16.74
C ALA A 20 -5.94 -28.65 -16.72
N THR A 21 -5.06 -29.10 -15.83
CA THR A 21 -4.87 -30.52 -15.56
C THR A 21 -5.73 -30.92 -14.36
N GLY A 22 -7.00 -31.22 -14.60
CA GLY A 22 -7.96 -31.65 -13.57
C GLY A 22 -8.61 -30.48 -12.80
N ASP A 23 -8.97 -30.70 -11.53
CA ASP A 23 -9.68 -29.70 -10.70
C ASP A 23 -8.83 -28.50 -10.24
N ARG A 24 -7.62 -28.36 -10.77
CA ARG A 24 -6.63 -27.37 -10.34
C ARG A 24 -6.00 -26.69 -11.55
N PHE A 25 -5.54 -25.47 -11.35
CA PHE A 25 -4.86 -24.66 -12.36
C PHE A 25 -3.57 -24.07 -11.79
N VAL A 26 -2.66 -23.63 -12.66
CA VAL A 26 -1.42 -22.96 -12.24
C VAL A 26 -1.77 -21.56 -11.75
N PRO A 27 -1.49 -21.20 -10.47
CA PRO A 27 -1.78 -19.86 -9.99
C PRO A 27 -0.99 -18.80 -10.76
N SER A 28 -1.58 -17.63 -11.04
CA SER A 28 -1.02 -16.65 -11.99
C SER A 28 0.42 -16.22 -11.71
N HIS A 29 0.83 -16.14 -10.43
CA HIS A 29 2.17 -15.74 -10.03
C HIS A 29 3.08 -16.91 -9.59
N LEU A 30 2.72 -18.15 -9.91
CA LEU A 30 3.54 -19.32 -9.66
C LEU A 30 3.89 -20.04 -10.98
N PRO A 31 5.07 -20.68 -11.08
CA PRO A 31 5.49 -21.37 -12.30
C PRO A 31 4.80 -22.74 -12.47
N ALA A 32 4.18 -23.27 -11.41
CA ALA A 32 3.51 -24.56 -11.41
C ALA A 32 2.46 -24.62 -10.29
N VAL A 33 1.57 -25.61 -10.37
CA VAL A 33 0.60 -25.90 -9.30
C VAL A 33 1.36 -26.38 -8.05
N PRO A 34 1.22 -25.74 -6.87
CA PRO A 34 1.88 -26.21 -5.66
C PRO A 34 1.32 -27.57 -5.18
N PRO A 35 2.04 -28.34 -4.36
CA PRO A 35 1.48 -29.55 -3.73
C PRO A 35 0.20 -29.22 -2.93
N LEU A 36 -0.77 -30.14 -2.91
CA LEU A 36 -1.94 -29.96 -2.04
C LEU A 36 -1.49 -30.05 -0.58
N ALA A 37 -1.88 -29.03 0.19
CA ALA A 37 -1.90 -29.10 1.63
C ALA A 37 -3.19 -29.79 2.10
N THR A 38 -3.15 -30.36 3.29
CA THR A 38 -4.27 -31.12 3.90
C THR A 38 -4.75 -30.50 5.21
N ALA A 39 -4.26 -29.31 5.55
CA ALA A 39 -4.67 -28.60 6.75
C ALA A 39 -5.70 -27.54 6.42
N SER A 40 -6.79 -27.53 7.18
CA SER A 40 -7.66 -26.37 7.31
C SER A 40 -7.02 -25.34 8.24
N LEU A 41 -7.01 -24.08 7.82
CA LEU A 41 -6.46 -22.96 8.58
C LEU A 41 -7.56 -21.93 8.85
N VAL A 42 -7.75 -21.60 10.12
CA VAL A 42 -8.65 -20.52 10.56
C VAL A 42 -7.80 -19.42 11.18
N LEU A 43 -7.92 -18.20 10.67
CA LEU A 43 -7.15 -17.04 11.13
C LEU A 43 -8.04 -16.07 11.91
N SER A 44 -8.09 -16.24 13.23
CA SER A 44 -8.93 -15.46 14.15
C SER A 44 -8.15 -14.34 14.85
N GLY A 45 -7.60 -13.40 14.06
CA GLY A 45 -6.77 -12.31 14.58
C GLY A 45 -5.26 -12.53 14.48
N ALA A 46 -4.83 -13.32 13.48
CA ALA A 46 -3.43 -13.74 13.33
C ALA A 46 -2.52 -12.67 12.70
N ALA A 47 -1.22 -12.80 12.95
CA ALA A 47 -0.16 -12.07 12.26
C ALA A 47 0.62 -12.99 11.31
N ILE A 48 0.67 -12.67 10.03
CA ILE A 48 1.46 -13.37 9.02
C ILE A 48 2.72 -12.57 8.72
N ASP A 49 3.89 -13.15 8.93
CA ASP A 49 5.18 -12.57 8.53
C ASP A 49 5.72 -13.30 7.29
N THR A 50 5.73 -12.61 6.16
CA THR A 50 6.20 -13.12 4.86
C THR A 50 7.72 -13.17 4.72
N THR A 51 8.45 -12.48 5.60
CA THR A 51 9.93 -12.56 5.69
C THR A 51 10.33 -13.83 6.41
N MET A 52 9.73 -14.03 7.59
CA MET A 52 10.05 -15.14 8.49
C MET A 52 9.30 -16.42 8.13
N LEU A 53 8.27 -16.32 7.29
CA LEU A 53 7.38 -17.42 6.89
C LEU A 53 6.68 -18.05 8.11
N THR A 54 6.15 -17.20 8.98
CA THR A 54 5.48 -17.58 10.22
C THR A 54 4.05 -17.05 10.32
N ILE A 55 3.23 -17.73 11.12
CA ILE A 55 1.89 -17.33 11.53
C ILE A 55 1.93 -17.22 13.06
N ASP A 56 1.67 -16.04 13.61
CA ASP A 56 1.81 -15.74 15.04
C ASP A 56 3.21 -16.08 15.61
N GLY A 57 4.25 -15.87 14.79
CA GLY A 57 5.64 -16.19 15.15
C GLY A 57 5.97 -17.68 15.17
N ALA A 58 5.02 -18.56 14.83
CA ALA A 58 5.22 -20.00 14.72
C ALA A 58 5.25 -20.47 13.26
N ALA A 59 5.86 -21.63 13.01
CA ALA A 59 5.75 -22.29 11.71
C ALA A 59 4.28 -22.64 11.40
N ALA A 60 3.94 -22.73 10.11
CA ALA A 60 2.62 -23.16 9.69
C ALA A 60 2.25 -24.54 10.31
N PRO A 61 0.97 -24.76 10.65
CA PRO A 61 0.53 -25.99 11.29
C PRO A 61 0.80 -27.22 10.42
N ALA A 62 0.91 -28.40 11.03
CA ALA A 62 1.13 -29.64 10.31
C ALA A 62 0.05 -29.86 9.23
N GLY A 63 0.48 -30.16 8.01
CA GLY A 63 -0.40 -30.32 6.85
C GLY A 63 -0.60 -29.04 6.04
N ALA A 64 -0.22 -27.87 6.55
CA ALA A 64 -0.05 -26.64 5.77
C ALA A 64 1.39 -26.52 5.28
N SER A 65 1.62 -25.70 4.26
CA SER A 65 2.95 -25.33 3.80
C SER A 65 3.07 -23.81 3.77
N PHE A 66 4.13 -23.27 4.38
CA PHE A 66 4.49 -21.86 4.23
C PHE A 66 5.97 -21.77 3.87
N ALA A 67 6.25 -21.38 2.63
CA ALA A 67 7.59 -21.43 2.06
C ALA A 67 7.83 -20.23 1.14
N ALA A 68 9.10 -19.89 0.93
CA ALA A 68 9.46 -19.01 -0.17
C ALA A 68 9.24 -19.75 -1.50
N ALA A 69 8.58 -19.09 -2.44
CA ALA A 69 8.46 -19.52 -3.83
C ALA A 69 8.91 -18.39 -4.76
N ARG A 70 9.05 -18.68 -6.04
CA ARG A 70 9.54 -17.72 -7.03
C ARG A 70 8.52 -17.55 -8.14
N GLN A 71 8.17 -16.31 -8.45
CA GLN A 71 7.34 -15.99 -9.61
C GLN A 71 8.08 -16.30 -10.91
N MET A 72 7.35 -16.40 -12.02
CA MET A 72 7.96 -16.54 -13.35
C MET A 72 8.89 -15.37 -13.70
N SER A 73 8.63 -14.18 -13.16
CA SER A 73 9.48 -12.99 -13.30
C SER A 73 10.82 -13.08 -12.54
N GLY A 74 10.95 -14.05 -11.65
CA GLY A 74 12.12 -14.19 -10.78
C GLY A 74 12.03 -13.43 -9.45
N VAL A 75 10.91 -12.78 -9.13
CA VAL A 75 10.64 -12.17 -7.82
C VAL A 75 10.22 -13.25 -6.81
N ASP A 76 10.73 -13.18 -5.58
CA ASP A 76 10.35 -14.11 -4.51
C ASP A 76 8.99 -13.73 -3.89
N VAL A 77 8.21 -14.73 -3.52
CA VAL A 77 6.92 -14.61 -2.83
C VAL A 77 6.90 -15.53 -1.60
N ALA A 78 6.08 -15.19 -0.62
CA ALA A 78 5.75 -16.08 0.48
C ALA A 78 4.50 -16.88 0.08
N LEU A 79 4.64 -18.17 -0.15
CA LEU A 79 3.58 -19.07 -0.57
C LEU A 79 3.01 -19.82 0.64
N LEU A 80 1.77 -19.49 1.00
CA LEU A 80 0.97 -20.21 1.99
C LEU A 80 -0.01 -21.15 1.26
N ALA A 81 0.21 -22.46 1.36
CA ALA A 81 -0.68 -23.48 0.82
C ALA A 81 -1.41 -24.20 1.96
N VAL A 82 -2.76 -24.24 1.87
CA VAL A 82 -3.66 -24.90 2.83
C VAL A 82 -4.76 -25.67 2.08
N GLU A 83 -5.50 -26.54 2.76
CA GLU A 83 -6.68 -27.18 2.16
C GLU A 83 -7.84 -26.18 2.11
N THR A 84 -8.17 -25.58 3.26
CA THR A 84 -9.17 -24.52 3.38
C THR A 84 -8.61 -23.35 4.19
N LEU A 85 -8.96 -22.13 3.81
CA LEU A 85 -8.67 -20.93 4.59
C LEU A 85 -9.98 -20.26 5.02
N GLU A 86 -10.09 -19.93 6.30
CA GLU A 86 -11.16 -19.11 6.85
C GLU A 86 -10.60 -17.92 7.62
N VAL A 87 -11.11 -16.72 7.33
CA VAL A 87 -10.94 -15.53 8.16
C VAL A 87 -12.32 -15.15 8.70
N PRO A 88 -12.65 -15.51 9.95
CA PRO A 88 -13.99 -15.31 10.49
C PRO A 88 -14.37 -13.85 10.62
N ALA A 89 -15.68 -13.55 10.56
CA ALA A 89 -16.20 -12.21 10.81
C ALA A 89 -15.71 -11.64 12.16
N GLY A 90 -15.35 -10.35 12.16
CA GLY A 90 -14.79 -9.67 13.34
C GLY A 90 -13.30 -9.94 13.61
N SER A 91 -12.65 -10.76 12.79
CA SER A 91 -11.19 -10.98 12.85
C SER A 91 -10.45 -10.06 11.88
N THR A 92 -9.25 -9.61 12.25
CA THR A 92 -8.31 -8.92 11.36
C THR A 92 -7.00 -9.69 11.31
N VAL A 93 -6.58 -10.08 10.11
CA VAL A 93 -5.28 -10.70 9.85
C VAL A 93 -4.32 -9.61 9.39
N LEU A 94 -3.28 -9.33 10.16
CA LEU A 94 -2.22 -8.42 9.76
C LEU A 94 -1.15 -9.20 8.99
N VAL A 95 -0.79 -8.72 7.80
CA VAL A 95 0.27 -9.31 6.97
C VAL A 95 1.40 -8.31 6.85
N THR A 96 2.63 -8.74 7.12
CA THR A 96 3.84 -7.91 7.00
C THR A 96 4.98 -8.69 6.34
N GLY A 97 6.08 -7.99 6.06
CA GLY A 97 7.33 -8.59 5.64
C GLY A 97 7.76 -8.23 4.21
N SER A 98 8.89 -8.78 3.77
CA SER A 98 9.57 -8.34 2.54
C SER A 98 9.10 -9.03 1.27
N ARG A 99 8.22 -10.03 1.35
CA ARG A 99 7.74 -10.78 0.19
C ARG A 99 6.24 -10.56 -0.02
N PRO A 100 5.77 -10.42 -1.27
CA PRO A 100 4.35 -10.53 -1.57
C PRO A 100 3.79 -11.88 -1.06
N LEU A 101 2.56 -11.88 -0.58
CA LEU A 101 1.89 -13.07 -0.07
C LEU A 101 1.08 -13.73 -1.19
N VAL A 102 1.30 -15.02 -1.43
CA VAL A 102 0.44 -15.84 -2.29
C VAL A 102 -0.21 -16.91 -1.42
N ILE A 103 -1.53 -16.89 -1.33
CA ILE A 103 -2.31 -17.93 -0.65
C ILE A 103 -2.95 -18.82 -1.70
N VAL A 104 -2.76 -20.13 -1.55
CA VAL A 104 -3.40 -21.16 -2.39
C VAL A 104 -4.18 -22.13 -1.52
N ALA A 105 -5.45 -22.34 -1.85
CA ALA A 105 -6.30 -23.30 -1.16
C ALA A 105 -7.27 -24.00 -2.12
N THR A 106 -7.93 -25.06 -1.64
CA THR A 106 -9.11 -25.58 -2.32
C THR A 106 -10.27 -24.60 -2.19
N SER A 107 -10.53 -24.11 -0.97
CA SER A 107 -11.55 -23.12 -0.69
C SER A 107 -11.06 -22.02 0.24
N ILE A 108 -11.51 -20.79 0.00
CA ILE A 108 -11.18 -19.61 0.81
C ILE A 108 -12.47 -18.87 1.19
N ALA A 109 -12.65 -18.58 2.47
CA ALA A 109 -13.73 -17.74 3.00
C ALA A 109 -13.16 -16.58 3.82
N ILE A 110 -13.38 -15.35 3.36
CA ILE A 110 -12.96 -14.11 4.03
C ILE A 110 -14.19 -13.33 4.47
N ASP A 111 -14.61 -13.55 5.72
CA ASP A 111 -15.70 -12.82 6.35
C ASP A 111 -15.21 -11.69 7.27
N GLY A 112 -13.96 -11.78 7.74
CA GLY A 112 -13.23 -10.74 8.44
C GLY A 112 -12.38 -9.86 7.52
N MET A 113 -11.25 -9.40 8.03
CA MET A 113 -10.36 -8.47 7.34
C MET A 113 -8.97 -9.07 7.11
N ILE A 114 -8.41 -8.90 5.92
CA ILE A 114 -6.98 -9.05 5.66
C ILE A 114 -6.39 -7.66 5.47
N ASP A 115 -5.46 -7.29 6.33
CA ASP A 115 -4.69 -6.05 6.23
C ASP A 115 -3.28 -6.36 5.72
N ALA A 116 -3.07 -6.11 4.42
CA ALA A 116 -1.78 -6.11 3.76
C ALA A 116 -1.34 -4.67 3.41
N GLY A 117 -1.90 -3.67 4.09
CA GLY A 117 -1.54 -2.27 3.94
C GLY A 117 -0.20 -1.93 4.58
N ALA A 118 0.32 -0.76 4.23
CA ALA A 118 1.37 -0.09 4.98
C ALA A 118 0.78 0.77 6.09
N HIS A 119 1.55 0.94 7.17
CA HIS A 119 1.19 1.75 8.33
C HIS A 119 2.30 2.75 8.64
N GLY A 120 2.06 4.02 8.32
CA GLY A 120 3.10 5.05 8.31
C GLY A 120 4.30 4.60 7.48
N ALA A 121 5.47 4.54 8.10
CA ALA A 121 6.73 4.10 7.46
C ALA A 121 6.92 2.58 7.39
N MET A 122 6.00 1.77 7.93
CA MET A 122 6.09 0.31 7.89
C MET A 122 5.44 -0.24 6.62
N PRO A 123 6.19 -0.90 5.71
CA PRO A 123 5.62 -1.43 4.48
C PRO A 123 4.69 -2.62 4.71
N GLY A 124 3.71 -2.79 3.81
CA GLY A 124 2.97 -4.04 3.69
C GLY A 124 3.84 -5.16 3.07
N PRO A 125 3.33 -6.41 2.95
CA PRO A 125 4.07 -7.55 2.42
C PRO A 125 4.59 -7.29 1.01
N GLY A 126 5.91 -7.21 0.85
CA GLY A 126 6.54 -6.89 -0.45
C GLY A 126 6.34 -5.46 -0.93
N GLY A 127 5.83 -4.56 -0.08
CA GLY A 127 5.82 -3.12 -0.29
C GLY A 127 7.18 -2.49 -0.03
N SER A 128 7.39 -1.27 -0.53
CA SER A 128 8.68 -0.57 -0.38
C SER A 128 8.71 0.33 0.86
N ALA A 129 9.89 0.46 1.46
CA ALA A 129 10.17 1.43 2.51
C ALA A 129 10.02 2.89 2.02
N PRO A 130 9.96 3.88 2.92
CA PRO A 130 9.93 5.29 2.53
C PRO A 130 11.12 5.66 1.63
N GLY A 131 10.85 6.42 0.56
CA GLY A 131 11.84 6.81 -0.44
C GLY A 131 12.32 5.68 -1.37
N GLU A 132 11.77 4.46 -1.23
CA GLU A 132 12.19 3.29 -2.00
C GLU A 132 11.10 2.79 -2.96
N GLY A 133 11.52 2.01 -3.95
CA GLY A 133 10.63 1.39 -4.95
C GLY A 133 10.69 2.05 -6.32
N MET A 134 10.16 1.36 -7.34
CA MET A 134 10.21 1.80 -8.75
C MET A 134 9.46 3.13 -8.99
N GLY A 135 8.45 3.40 -8.17
CA GLY A 135 7.69 4.64 -8.17
C GLY A 135 7.93 5.45 -6.89
N ALA A 136 9.15 5.42 -6.33
CA ALA A 136 9.43 6.20 -5.13
C ALA A 136 9.14 7.69 -5.36
N GLY A 137 8.47 8.32 -4.38
CA GLY A 137 8.36 9.78 -4.36
C GLY A 137 9.72 10.40 -4.10
N ALA A 138 10.02 11.54 -4.72
CA ALA A 138 11.32 12.17 -4.53
C ALA A 138 11.43 12.73 -3.10
N SER A 139 12.49 12.31 -2.41
CA SER A 139 12.92 12.93 -1.16
C SER A 139 13.51 14.31 -1.43
N THR A 140 13.40 15.18 -0.45
CA THR A 140 14.00 16.51 -0.50
C THR A 140 15.01 16.68 0.62
N GLU A 141 16.13 17.34 0.32
CA GLU A 141 17.11 17.78 1.30
C GLU A 141 17.16 19.30 1.33
N LYS A 142 17.58 19.87 2.47
CA LYS A 142 17.80 21.32 2.61
C LYS A 142 18.93 21.77 1.67
N PRO A 143 18.69 22.61 0.65
CA PRO A 143 19.71 22.96 -0.36
C PRO A 143 20.86 23.82 0.18
N ASN A 144 20.64 24.57 1.27
CA ASN A 144 21.62 25.44 1.92
C ASN A 144 21.20 25.77 3.37
N ALA A 145 22.00 26.55 4.11
CA ALA A 145 21.72 26.90 5.51
C ALA A 145 20.45 27.77 5.70
N ASP A 146 19.92 28.36 4.64
CA ASP A 146 18.77 29.26 4.69
C ASP A 146 17.47 28.47 4.51
N VAL A 147 16.63 28.56 5.54
CA VAL A 147 15.16 28.36 5.76
C VAL A 147 14.28 27.52 4.79
N CYS A 148 14.80 26.95 3.70
CA CYS A 148 14.00 26.27 2.69
C CYS A 148 13.87 24.78 2.98
N ASP A 149 12.66 24.34 3.32
CA ASP A 149 12.31 22.97 3.66
C ASP A 149 11.12 22.52 2.80
N PRO A 150 11.36 22.06 1.55
CA PRO A 150 10.26 21.67 0.67
C PRO A 150 9.64 20.32 1.06
N GLY A 151 8.40 20.08 0.61
CA GLY A 151 7.63 18.88 0.93
C GLY A 151 8.06 17.66 0.12
N GLY A 152 7.96 16.48 0.73
CA GLY A 152 8.26 15.20 0.07
C GLY A 152 7.18 14.80 -0.95
N GLY A 153 7.58 14.17 -2.06
CA GLY A 153 6.65 13.67 -3.08
C GLY A 153 5.97 12.37 -2.67
N GLY A 154 4.71 12.15 -3.06
CA GLY A 154 4.01 10.89 -2.81
C GLY A 154 4.54 9.74 -3.69
N GLY A 155 4.47 8.50 -3.21
CA GLY A 155 4.83 7.31 -3.99
C GLY A 155 3.82 7.00 -5.09
N GLY A 156 4.27 6.48 -6.23
CA GLY A 156 3.44 6.00 -7.34
C GLY A 156 3.28 4.48 -7.36
N PHE A 157 2.23 3.99 -8.03
CA PHE A 157 2.11 2.61 -8.50
C PHE A 157 1.16 2.53 -9.70
N ALA A 158 -0.14 2.27 -9.53
CA ALA A 158 -1.11 2.26 -10.62
C ALA A 158 -1.44 3.67 -11.12
N GLN A 159 -1.27 4.65 -10.25
CA GLN A 159 -1.29 6.08 -10.51
C GLN A 159 0.05 6.68 -10.10
N ALA A 160 0.41 7.79 -10.73
CA ALA A 160 1.53 8.59 -10.25
C ALA A 160 1.18 9.16 -8.86
N GLY A 161 2.17 9.27 -7.98
CA GLY A 161 2.03 10.04 -6.76
C GLY A 161 1.90 11.54 -7.05
N ALA A 162 1.42 12.31 -6.08
CA ALA A 162 1.37 13.76 -6.19
C ALA A 162 2.66 14.40 -5.68
N SER A 163 2.97 15.61 -6.14
CA SER A 163 4.12 16.38 -5.64
C SER A 163 3.88 16.88 -4.22
N GLY A 164 4.97 17.07 -3.46
CA GLY A 164 4.96 17.92 -2.28
C GLY A 164 4.72 19.38 -2.63
N GLY A 165 4.40 20.19 -1.63
CA GLY A 165 4.25 21.62 -1.80
C GLY A 165 5.61 22.31 -1.97
N ALA A 166 5.59 23.40 -2.73
CA ALA A 166 6.73 24.28 -2.94
C ALA A 166 6.83 25.34 -1.84
N GLU A 167 8.04 25.85 -1.65
CA GLU A 167 8.31 27.00 -0.80
C GLU A 167 8.67 28.23 -1.63
N SER A 168 8.30 29.41 -1.13
CA SER A 168 8.48 30.70 -1.80
C SER A 168 9.92 31.06 -2.18
N CYS A 169 10.92 30.41 -1.57
CA CYS A 169 12.34 30.61 -1.89
C CYS A 169 12.83 29.84 -3.13
N GLY A 170 11.95 29.11 -3.83
CA GLY A 170 12.26 28.47 -5.11
C GLY A 170 13.04 27.16 -5.00
N ALA A 171 13.01 26.50 -3.83
CA ALA A 171 13.61 25.19 -3.65
C ALA A 171 12.90 24.10 -4.47
N THR A 172 13.65 23.10 -4.93
CA THR A 172 13.10 21.93 -5.63
C THR A 172 12.26 21.11 -4.66
N TYR A 173 10.97 20.99 -4.92
CA TYR A 173 10.05 20.16 -4.13
C TYR A 173 10.03 18.72 -4.61
N GLY A 174 9.56 17.83 -3.73
CA GLY A 174 9.49 16.41 -4.01
C GLY A 174 8.49 16.12 -5.12
N ILE A 175 8.99 15.72 -6.29
CA ILE A 175 8.14 15.22 -7.37
C ILE A 175 7.47 13.91 -6.97
N GLY A 176 6.22 13.74 -7.38
CA GLY A 176 5.50 12.48 -7.18
C GLY A 176 6.13 11.33 -7.96
N GLY A 177 6.09 10.14 -7.38
CA GLY A 177 6.64 8.93 -7.98
C GLY A 177 5.88 8.49 -9.23
N ALA A 178 6.59 7.87 -10.17
CA ALA A 178 6.04 7.43 -11.45
C ALA A 178 5.10 6.22 -11.31
N VAL A 179 4.24 6.03 -12.31
CA VAL A 179 3.45 4.80 -12.50
C VAL A 179 4.38 3.63 -12.84
N TYR A 180 4.15 2.45 -12.27
CA TYR A 180 4.82 1.21 -12.67
C TYR A 180 3.90 0.00 -12.52
N GLY A 181 4.44 -1.18 -12.88
CA GLY A 181 3.68 -2.42 -12.97
C GLY A 181 2.73 -2.42 -14.16
N ASP A 182 2.20 -3.58 -14.48
CA ASP A 182 1.25 -3.72 -15.58
C ASP A 182 -0.20 -3.80 -15.06
N PRO A 183 -1.20 -3.40 -15.88
CA PRO A 183 -2.61 -3.43 -15.48
C PRO A 183 -3.15 -4.81 -15.11
N MET A 184 -2.55 -5.88 -15.64
CA MET A 184 -2.97 -7.26 -15.39
C MET A 184 -2.25 -7.90 -14.20
N LEU A 185 -1.31 -7.20 -13.57
CA LEU A 185 -0.44 -7.74 -12.55
C LEU A 185 0.20 -9.06 -13.03
N ALA A 186 0.95 -9.04 -14.12
CA ALA A 186 1.76 -10.19 -14.53
C ALA A 186 2.90 -10.47 -13.53
N ILE A 187 3.28 -9.45 -12.74
CA ILE A 187 4.21 -9.56 -11.62
C ILE A 187 3.50 -9.06 -10.36
N LEU A 188 3.44 -9.90 -9.33
CA LEU A 188 2.92 -9.52 -8.03
C LEU A 188 3.98 -8.69 -7.29
N VAL A 189 3.75 -7.38 -7.16
CA VAL A 189 4.66 -6.43 -6.52
C VAL A 189 3.87 -5.40 -5.72
N GLY A 190 4.40 -4.99 -4.57
CA GLY A 190 3.77 -3.96 -3.73
C GLY A 190 3.96 -2.54 -4.26
N GLY A 191 3.39 -1.59 -3.55
CA GLY A 191 3.49 -0.15 -3.80
C GLY A 191 4.87 0.41 -3.43
N SER A 192 5.16 1.63 -3.89
CA SER A 192 6.38 2.37 -3.56
C SER A 192 6.18 3.34 -2.40
N GLY A 193 7.26 3.67 -1.70
CA GLY A 193 7.24 4.64 -0.61
C GLY A 193 7.18 6.08 -1.11
N GLY A 194 6.61 6.96 -0.28
CA GLY A 194 6.69 8.40 -0.42
C GLY A 194 8.08 8.93 -0.05
N GLY A 195 8.44 10.06 -0.62
CA GLY A 195 9.70 10.75 -0.37
C GLY A 195 9.75 11.36 1.02
N MET A 196 10.95 11.35 1.61
CA MET A 196 11.24 12.03 2.87
C MET A 196 11.21 13.55 2.67
N ALA A 197 10.81 14.29 3.71
CA ALA A 197 10.90 15.75 3.70
C ALA A 197 12.06 16.26 4.56
N SER A 198 12.58 17.43 4.19
CA SER A 198 13.59 18.11 4.99
C SER A 198 13.02 18.48 6.35
N GLY A 199 13.78 18.18 7.40
CA GLY A 199 13.45 18.59 8.75
C GLY A 199 14.18 19.85 9.21
N GLY A 200 14.88 20.55 8.32
CA GLY A 200 15.81 21.59 8.73
C GLY A 200 16.86 21.05 9.71
N THR A 201 17.01 21.71 10.85
CA THR A 201 17.87 21.25 11.96
C THR A 201 17.26 20.08 12.77
N CYS A 202 15.99 19.75 12.53
CA CYS A 202 15.24 18.70 13.23
C CYS A 202 15.50 17.28 12.71
N GLY A 203 16.20 17.15 11.57
CA GLY A 203 16.42 15.88 10.88
C GLY A 203 15.22 15.48 10.01
N ALA A 204 15.50 14.81 8.89
CA ALA A 204 14.47 14.44 7.92
C ALA A 204 13.37 13.56 8.52
N VAL A 205 12.14 13.77 8.05
CA VAL A 205 10.98 12.97 8.43
C VAL A 205 10.66 11.93 7.35
N ALA A 206 10.30 10.73 7.78
CA ALA A 206 10.03 9.61 6.88
C ALA A 206 8.73 9.84 6.08
N GLY A 207 8.77 9.50 4.79
CA GLY A 207 7.55 9.31 4.00
C GLY A 207 6.75 8.09 4.44
N GLY A 208 5.55 7.95 3.87
CA GLY A 208 4.74 6.76 4.03
C GLY A 208 5.30 5.60 3.21
N ALA A 209 5.22 4.37 3.73
CA ALA A 209 5.63 3.17 3.01
C ALA A 209 4.58 2.71 2.00
N GLY A 210 5.00 1.93 1.01
CA GLY A 210 4.13 1.36 0.00
C GLY A 210 3.31 0.18 0.53
N GLY A 211 2.04 0.11 0.11
CA GLY A 211 1.15 -1.01 0.42
C GLY A 211 1.68 -2.35 -0.10
N GLY A 212 1.27 -3.43 0.54
CA GLY A 212 1.74 -4.78 0.19
C GLY A 212 1.12 -5.34 -1.08
N ALA A 213 1.53 -6.56 -1.42
CA ALA A 213 0.97 -7.32 -2.53
C ALA A 213 0.49 -8.69 -2.06
N ILE A 214 -0.76 -9.01 -2.38
CA ILE A 214 -1.39 -10.28 -2.01
C ILE A 214 -2.10 -10.90 -3.20
N GLN A 215 -1.97 -12.21 -3.34
CA GLN A 215 -2.77 -13.05 -4.21
C GLN A 215 -3.55 -14.07 -3.39
N LEU A 216 -4.84 -14.23 -3.69
CA LEU A 216 -5.67 -15.33 -3.22
C LEU A 216 -6.06 -16.22 -4.40
N THR A 217 -5.76 -17.52 -4.28
CA THR A 217 -6.10 -18.53 -5.27
C THR A 217 -6.92 -19.64 -4.64
N ALA A 218 -8.13 -19.87 -5.15
CA ALA A 218 -8.95 -21.02 -4.75
C ALA A 218 -9.26 -21.95 -5.92
N PHE A 219 -8.97 -23.24 -5.77
CA PHE A 219 -9.25 -24.22 -6.82
C PHE A 219 -10.73 -24.55 -6.98
N ALA A 220 -11.52 -24.48 -5.90
CA ALA A 220 -12.95 -24.73 -5.93
C ALA A 220 -13.75 -23.42 -5.74
N SER A 221 -13.66 -22.81 -4.55
CA SER A 221 -14.50 -21.64 -4.22
C SER A 221 -13.77 -20.58 -3.42
N LEU A 222 -14.07 -19.32 -3.74
CA LEU A 222 -13.57 -18.15 -3.02
C LEU A 222 -14.74 -17.21 -2.70
N SER A 223 -14.98 -17.00 -1.40
CA SER A 223 -15.96 -16.06 -0.89
C SER A 223 -15.26 -14.93 -0.15
N ILE A 224 -15.58 -13.68 -0.52
CA ILE A 224 -15.15 -12.48 0.21
C ILE A 224 -16.41 -11.71 0.57
N THR A 225 -16.78 -11.72 1.86
CA THR A 225 -17.85 -10.88 2.40
C THR A 225 -17.31 -9.75 3.28
N GLY A 226 -16.09 -9.92 3.81
CA GLY A 226 -15.37 -8.91 4.59
C GLY A 226 -14.50 -7.98 3.74
N GLY A 227 -13.28 -7.67 4.20
CA GLY A 227 -12.41 -6.66 3.60
C GLY A 227 -10.99 -7.12 3.33
N ILE A 228 -10.39 -6.65 2.23
CA ILE A 228 -8.95 -6.78 1.97
C ILE A 228 -8.40 -5.41 1.63
N THR A 229 -7.35 -4.98 2.34
CA THR A 229 -6.63 -3.74 2.03
C THR A 229 -5.17 -4.01 1.71
N ALA A 230 -4.67 -3.29 0.71
CA ALA A 230 -3.26 -3.12 0.37
C ALA A 230 -2.95 -1.62 0.29
N GLY A 231 -3.47 -0.84 1.24
CA GLY A 231 -3.33 0.61 1.26
C GLY A 231 -1.88 1.08 1.48
N GLY A 232 -1.54 2.27 0.98
CA GLY A 232 -0.28 2.95 1.30
C GLY A 232 -0.30 3.64 2.67
N GLY A 233 0.87 3.76 3.29
CA GLY A 233 1.04 4.41 4.59
C GLY A 233 1.05 5.94 4.47
N GLY A 234 0.66 6.62 5.55
CA GLY A 234 0.71 8.07 5.67
C GLY A 234 2.13 8.61 5.84
N GLY A 235 2.42 9.76 5.23
CA GLY A 235 3.68 10.49 5.43
C GLY A 235 3.73 11.20 6.78
N ALA A 236 4.89 11.23 7.42
CA ALA A 236 5.06 11.94 8.69
C ALA A 236 4.88 13.46 8.52
N GLY A 237 4.29 14.10 9.53
CA GLY A 237 4.25 15.56 9.61
C GLY A 237 5.63 16.15 9.95
N GLY A 238 5.84 17.40 9.59
CA GLY A 238 7.08 18.13 9.86
C GLY A 238 7.31 18.32 11.37
N ILE A 239 8.53 18.04 11.82
CA ILE A 239 8.90 18.14 13.24
C ILE A 239 9.27 19.58 13.60
N ALA A 240 8.85 20.06 14.78
CA ALA A 240 9.40 21.26 15.42
C ALA A 240 10.42 20.83 16.48
N CYS A 241 11.68 21.26 16.34
CA CYS A 241 12.79 20.85 17.21
C CYS A 241 13.38 22.01 18.04
N GLY A 242 12.61 23.08 18.21
CA GLY A 242 13.02 24.25 18.98
C GLY A 242 12.05 25.40 18.75
N SER A 243 12.41 26.56 19.27
CA SER A 243 11.62 27.77 19.03
C SER A 243 11.71 28.22 17.58
N ASP A 244 12.85 28.09 16.91
CA ASP A 244 13.09 28.88 15.69
C ASP A 244 12.94 28.08 14.39
N ASP A 245 12.89 26.75 14.44
CA ASP A 245 12.96 25.88 13.25
C ASP A 245 11.94 24.72 13.30
N ALA A 246 11.42 24.37 12.13
CA ALA A 246 10.51 23.25 11.91
C ALA A 246 10.65 22.74 10.48
N GLY A 247 10.30 21.47 10.23
CA GLY A 247 10.39 20.86 8.91
C GLY A 247 9.09 20.84 8.10
N ALA A 248 9.19 20.46 6.83
CA ALA A 248 8.05 20.18 5.96
C ALA A 248 7.47 18.77 6.17
N GLY A 249 6.29 18.56 5.58
CA GLY A 249 5.60 17.27 5.59
C GLY A 249 6.14 16.30 4.55
N ALA A 250 6.26 15.02 4.93
CA ALA A 250 6.70 13.95 4.04
C ALA A 250 5.56 13.41 3.14
N GLY A 251 5.92 12.80 2.02
CA GLY A 251 4.94 12.26 1.07
C GLY A 251 4.28 10.96 1.54
N GLY A 252 3.04 10.72 1.13
CA GLY A 252 2.31 9.47 1.39
C GLY A 252 2.78 8.33 0.48
N GLY A 253 2.69 7.09 0.96
CA GLY A 253 3.04 5.88 0.21
C GLY A 253 1.95 5.46 -0.78
N ALA A 254 2.34 4.77 -1.85
CA ALA A 254 1.39 4.26 -2.84
C ALA A 254 0.61 3.05 -2.33
N GLY A 255 -0.61 2.85 -2.82
CA GLY A 255 -1.31 1.58 -2.67
C GLY A 255 -0.57 0.43 -3.36
N GLY A 256 -0.83 -0.80 -2.94
CA GLY A 256 -0.21 -2.02 -3.42
C GLY A 256 -1.08 -2.85 -4.38
N ALA A 257 -0.96 -4.17 -4.33
CA ALA A 257 -1.60 -5.07 -5.29
C ALA A 257 -2.50 -6.10 -4.60
N ILE A 258 -3.73 -6.27 -5.10
CA ILE A 258 -4.64 -7.34 -4.70
C ILE A 258 -4.99 -8.15 -5.95
N PHE A 259 -4.68 -9.44 -5.93
CA PHE A 259 -5.03 -10.37 -7.00
C PHE A 259 -5.93 -11.47 -6.45
N VAL A 260 -7.08 -11.69 -7.09
CA VAL A 260 -8.03 -12.74 -6.69
C VAL A 260 -8.28 -13.63 -7.89
N GLU A 261 -8.09 -14.94 -7.71
CA GLU A 261 -8.44 -15.93 -8.72
C GLU A 261 -9.10 -17.17 -8.16
N ALA A 262 -10.20 -17.59 -8.78
CA ALA A 262 -10.95 -18.78 -8.37
C ALA A 262 -11.83 -19.31 -9.49
N ARG A 263 -12.29 -20.56 -9.36
CA ARG A 263 -13.34 -21.11 -10.22
C ARG A 263 -14.71 -20.51 -9.89
N ASP A 264 -15.18 -20.76 -8.66
CA ASP A 264 -16.39 -20.16 -8.15
C ASP A 264 -16.05 -18.97 -7.26
N LEU A 265 -16.44 -17.78 -7.69
CA LEU A 265 -16.13 -16.52 -6.99
C LEU A 265 -17.42 -15.82 -6.51
N ASP A 266 -17.54 -15.60 -5.20
CA ASP A 266 -18.57 -14.77 -4.57
C ASP A 266 -17.92 -13.55 -3.89
N MET A 267 -18.08 -12.37 -4.48
CA MET A 267 -17.54 -11.11 -3.96
C MET A 267 -18.66 -10.18 -3.53
N ARG A 268 -18.84 -10.05 -2.21
CA ARG A 268 -19.78 -9.11 -1.58
C ARG A 268 -19.10 -8.11 -0.65
N GLY A 269 -17.82 -8.37 -0.35
CA GLY A 269 -16.95 -7.53 0.46
C GLY A 269 -16.27 -6.40 -0.31
N THR A 270 -15.26 -5.79 0.31
CA THR A 270 -14.50 -4.66 -0.26
C THR A 270 -13.03 -5.02 -0.47
N LEU A 271 -12.51 -4.70 -1.65
CA LEU A 271 -11.08 -4.74 -1.96
C LEU A 271 -10.59 -3.30 -2.14
N ALA A 272 -9.52 -2.91 -1.44
CA ALA A 272 -9.01 -1.55 -1.47
C ALA A 272 -7.48 -1.52 -1.59
N ALA A 273 -6.98 -0.72 -2.53
CA ALA A 273 -5.55 -0.44 -2.68
C ALA A 273 -5.37 1.07 -2.85
N HIS A 274 -5.79 1.84 -1.86
CA HIS A 274 -5.70 3.31 -1.93
C HIS A 274 -4.30 3.80 -1.54
N GLY A 275 -3.93 5.00 -1.98
CA GLY A 275 -2.70 5.66 -1.53
C GLY A 275 -2.86 6.32 -0.17
N GLY A 276 -1.74 6.45 0.55
CA GLY A 276 -1.67 7.17 1.83
C GLY A 276 -1.61 8.68 1.65
N GLY A 277 -1.98 9.42 2.70
CA GLY A 277 -1.91 10.88 2.70
C GLY A 277 -0.50 11.40 2.99
N GLY A 278 -0.14 12.57 2.46
CA GLY A 278 1.08 13.29 2.85
C GLY A 278 0.92 13.97 4.22
N GLY A 279 2.02 14.19 4.92
CA GLY A 279 2.07 14.94 6.18
C GLY A 279 1.96 16.45 5.95
N ALA A 280 1.51 17.18 6.97
CA ALA A 280 1.57 18.63 6.98
C ALA A 280 2.95 19.14 7.42
N GLY A 281 3.30 20.37 7.03
CA GLY A 281 4.49 21.03 7.56
C GLY A 281 4.31 21.51 9.01
N GLY A 282 5.41 21.49 9.75
CA GLY A 282 5.50 22.03 11.10
C GLY A 282 5.64 23.55 11.11
N ASN A 283 5.58 24.15 12.30
CA ASN A 283 5.63 25.59 12.48
C ASN A 283 6.63 25.99 13.58
N GLY A 284 7.56 26.88 13.24
CA GLY A 284 8.50 27.53 14.18
C GLY A 284 8.05 28.94 14.57
N GLN A 285 8.74 29.60 15.50
CA GLN A 285 8.44 30.96 15.98
C GLN A 285 8.57 32.01 14.88
N ILE A 286 9.47 31.79 13.91
CA ILE A 286 9.68 32.70 12.78
C ILE A 286 8.49 32.78 11.82
N ALA A 287 7.61 31.78 11.87
CA ALA A 287 6.52 31.60 10.92
C ALA A 287 5.18 32.25 11.36
N ASN A 288 5.21 33.17 12.34
CA ASN A 288 4.05 33.94 12.79
C ASN A 288 2.78 33.09 13.02
N GLY A 289 2.91 32.02 13.81
CA GLY A 289 1.81 31.14 14.21
C GLY A 289 2.15 30.29 15.43
N PRO A 290 1.25 29.39 15.88
CA PRO A 290 1.52 28.48 16.98
C PRO A 290 2.67 27.54 16.63
N VAL A 291 3.70 27.48 17.46
CA VAL A 291 4.83 26.55 17.30
C VAL A 291 4.32 25.12 17.49
N GLY A 292 4.73 24.21 16.61
CA GLY A 292 4.40 22.79 16.78
C GLY A 292 4.73 21.91 15.58
N THR A 293 4.60 20.61 15.80
CA THR A 293 4.73 19.56 14.76
C THR A 293 3.50 19.53 13.87
N GLY A 294 3.68 19.37 12.57
CA GLY A 294 2.59 19.14 11.62
C GLY A 294 1.90 17.79 11.88
N GLU A 295 0.63 17.67 11.50
CA GLU A 295 -0.07 16.39 11.56
C GLU A 295 0.47 15.43 10.48
N SER A 296 0.67 14.16 10.83
CA SER A 296 0.94 13.11 9.84
C SER A 296 -0.26 12.89 8.91
N GLY A 297 0.01 12.47 7.68
CA GLY A 297 -1.03 11.96 6.79
C GLY A 297 -1.62 10.67 7.35
N GLY A 298 -2.88 10.40 7.00
CA GLY A 298 -3.53 9.14 7.33
C GLY A 298 -3.08 8.00 6.43
N ASP A 299 -3.02 6.79 7.01
CA ASP A 299 -2.91 5.55 6.23
C ASP A 299 -4.17 5.33 5.39
N ALA A 300 -4.02 4.67 4.25
CA ALA A 300 -5.15 4.19 3.47
C ALA A 300 -5.84 2.99 4.15
N THR A 301 -7.17 2.96 4.11
CA THR A 301 -7.98 1.89 4.69
C THR A 301 -8.88 1.25 3.63
N VAL A 302 -9.67 0.23 3.99
CA VAL A 302 -10.72 -0.29 3.10
C VAL A 302 -11.81 0.74 2.77
N ALA A 303 -12.01 1.75 3.62
CA ALA A 303 -13.10 2.69 3.47
C ALA A 303 -12.73 3.92 2.64
N ALA A 304 -11.46 4.35 2.67
CA ALA A 304 -11.03 5.59 2.05
C ALA A 304 -9.52 5.64 1.82
N PRO A 305 -9.06 6.45 0.84
CA PRO A 305 -7.67 6.88 0.76
C PRO A 305 -7.23 7.64 1.99
N GLY A 306 -5.92 7.68 2.21
CA GLY A 306 -5.31 8.41 3.32
C GLY A 306 -5.60 9.91 3.21
N ARG A 307 -6.11 10.50 4.30
CA ARG A 307 -6.31 11.95 4.38
C ARG A 307 -4.96 12.66 4.48
N GLY A 308 -4.79 13.79 3.81
CA GLY A 308 -3.62 14.64 4.03
C GLY A 308 -3.61 15.24 5.45
N GLY A 309 -2.43 15.37 6.05
CA GLY A 309 -2.27 15.98 7.37
C GLY A 309 -2.75 17.43 7.38
N VAL A 310 -3.36 17.85 8.49
CA VAL A 310 -3.79 19.23 8.69
C VAL A 310 -2.61 20.08 9.15
N ALA A 311 -2.44 21.24 8.51
CA ALA A 311 -1.47 22.24 8.90
C ALA A 311 -1.84 22.85 10.25
N LEU A 312 -0.83 23.22 11.03
CA LEU A 312 -1.02 24.15 12.13
C LEU A 312 -1.42 25.51 11.54
N ALA A 313 -2.29 26.26 12.24
CA ALA A 313 -2.66 27.60 11.79
C ALA A 313 -1.41 28.47 11.56
N GLY A 314 -1.42 29.31 10.51
CA GLY A 314 -0.26 30.14 10.17
C GLY A 314 0.19 29.92 8.74
N THR A 315 1.50 29.80 8.52
CA THR A 315 2.11 29.79 7.18
C THR A 315 2.52 28.40 6.68
N SER A 316 2.26 27.31 7.42
CA SER A 316 2.64 25.95 6.99
C SER A 316 1.61 25.29 6.08
N GLY A 317 2.07 24.34 5.26
CA GLY A 317 1.24 23.67 4.26
C GLY A 317 0.56 22.40 4.77
N THR A 318 -0.70 22.18 4.34
CA THR A 318 -1.39 20.90 4.58
C THR A 318 -0.84 19.80 3.68
N GLY A 319 -0.84 18.57 4.16
CA GLY A 319 -0.53 17.41 3.32
C GLY A 319 -1.61 17.13 2.27
N GLY A 320 -1.22 16.49 1.19
CA GLY A 320 -2.12 16.03 0.12
C GLY A 320 -2.81 14.70 0.47
N ALA A 321 -4.08 14.55 0.08
CA ALA A 321 -4.80 13.27 0.21
C ALA A 321 -4.28 12.23 -0.79
N GLY A 322 -4.30 10.95 -0.40
CA GLY A 322 -3.94 9.83 -1.27
C GLY A 322 -4.95 9.57 -2.39
N GLY A 323 -4.51 8.84 -3.41
CA GLY A 323 -5.30 8.49 -4.58
C GLY A 323 -6.18 7.24 -4.39
N SER A 324 -7.25 7.18 -5.17
CA SER A 324 -8.12 6.03 -5.35
C SER A 324 -8.37 5.78 -6.85
N ASN A 325 -9.13 4.73 -7.18
CA ASN A 325 -9.56 4.50 -8.56
C ASN A 325 -10.47 5.61 -9.13
N THR A 326 -11.09 6.43 -8.28
CA THR A 326 -12.04 7.48 -8.67
C THR A 326 -11.54 8.89 -8.41
N ALA A 327 -10.45 9.05 -7.64
CA ALA A 327 -9.86 10.34 -7.32
C ALA A 327 -8.33 10.26 -7.44
N PRO A 328 -7.66 11.17 -8.18
CA PRO A 328 -6.21 11.22 -8.21
C PRO A 328 -5.66 11.65 -6.83
N PRO A 329 -4.40 11.32 -6.51
CA PRO A 329 -3.75 11.88 -5.34
C PRO A 329 -3.64 13.40 -5.46
N VAL A 330 -3.65 14.08 -4.31
CA VAL A 330 -3.61 15.54 -4.19
C VAL A 330 -2.21 15.99 -3.82
N ALA A 331 -1.75 17.09 -4.41
CA ALA A 331 -0.48 17.71 -4.05
C ALA A 331 -0.50 18.25 -2.62
N GLY A 332 0.68 18.32 -1.98
CA GLY A 332 0.85 19.09 -0.75
C GLY A 332 0.63 20.57 -1.02
N THR A 333 0.10 21.29 -0.04
CA THR A 333 -0.15 22.73 -0.19
C THR A 333 1.18 23.50 -0.09
N ASP A 334 1.39 24.40 -1.04
CA ASP A 334 2.50 25.36 -1.03
C ASP A 334 2.43 26.26 0.20
N ALA A 335 3.58 26.71 0.67
CA ALA A 335 3.68 27.46 1.91
C ALA A 335 4.81 28.48 1.88
N SER A 336 4.71 29.53 2.69
CA SER A 336 5.84 30.45 2.86
C SER A 336 6.99 29.78 3.61
N PHE A 337 6.66 28.86 4.52
CA PHE A 337 7.58 28.00 5.27
C PHE A 337 6.95 26.62 5.40
N ASN A 338 7.73 25.55 5.31
CA ASN A 338 7.27 24.19 5.61
C ASN A 338 5.98 23.79 4.88
N PRO A 339 6.01 23.63 3.55
CA PRO A 339 4.93 23.02 2.79
C PRO A 339 4.57 21.59 3.25
N GLY A 340 3.40 21.12 2.81
CA GLY A 340 2.95 19.75 3.04
C GLY A 340 3.53 18.76 2.04
N GLY A 341 3.50 17.48 2.38
CA GLY A 341 3.87 16.39 1.49
C GLY A 341 2.75 15.99 0.52
N GLY A 342 3.10 15.42 -0.62
CA GLY A 342 2.15 14.93 -1.62
C GLY A 342 1.48 13.61 -1.23
N GLY A 343 0.24 13.40 -1.66
CA GLY A 343 -0.45 12.11 -1.48
C GLY A 343 0.10 11.00 -2.38
N GLY A 344 0.06 9.75 -1.91
CA GLY A 344 0.48 8.58 -2.67
C GLY A 344 -0.57 8.12 -3.69
N GLY A 345 -0.15 7.54 -4.80
CA GLY A 345 -1.02 7.02 -5.85
C GLY A 345 -1.77 5.74 -5.45
N ALA A 346 -2.91 5.48 -6.10
CA ALA A 346 -3.62 4.22 -5.92
C ALA A 346 -2.83 3.01 -6.46
N GLY A 347 -3.16 1.83 -5.93
CA GLY A 347 -2.67 0.54 -6.35
C GLY A 347 -3.59 -0.20 -7.33
N ARG A 348 -3.38 -1.51 -7.49
CA ARG A 348 -4.08 -2.34 -8.50
C ARG A 348 -4.87 -3.46 -7.84
N ILE A 349 -6.04 -3.73 -8.41
CA ILE A 349 -6.89 -4.86 -8.03
C ILE A 349 -7.23 -5.63 -9.30
N VAL A 350 -6.93 -6.92 -9.33
CA VAL A 350 -7.27 -7.83 -10.43
C VAL A 350 -8.12 -8.96 -9.88
N VAL A 351 -9.21 -9.23 -10.58
CA VAL A 351 -10.13 -10.34 -10.27
C VAL A 351 -10.25 -11.21 -11.50
N ASN A 352 -9.93 -12.48 -11.35
CA ASN A 352 -9.86 -13.46 -12.44
C ASN A 352 -10.71 -14.70 -12.10
N ALA A 353 -11.83 -14.88 -12.79
CA ALA A 353 -12.59 -16.12 -12.71
C ALA A 353 -12.02 -17.13 -13.71
N VAL A 354 -11.65 -18.32 -13.23
CA VAL A 354 -11.00 -19.37 -14.03
C VAL A 354 -12.05 -20.42 -14.40
N GLU A 355 -12.18 -20.71 -15.70
CA GLU A 355 -13.09 -21.76 -16.21
C GLU A 355 -12.49 -23.17 -16.06
#